data_AF-W2SJH8-F1
#
_entry.id   AF-W2SJH8-F1
#
_cell.length_a   1.000
_cell.length_b   1.000
_cell.length_c   1.000
_cell.angle_alpha   90.00
_cell.angle_beta   90.00
_cell.angle_gamma   90.00
#
_symmetry.space_group_name_H-M   'P 1'
#
loop_
_entity.id
_entity.type
_entity.pdbx_description
1 polymer ?
#
loop_
_entity_poly.entity_id
_entity_poly.type
_entity_poly.pdbx_seq_one_letter_code
_entity_poly.pdbx_strand_id
1 'polypeptide(L)'
;MCQEMNGIIGCVRRHTCGRMKKDGFPRAIDQGAYTCEAINVKGRVLATPDCIVRIVTIPAPEPPRPPPQPQIRCDHRGAASPYPDRSGACPCKPLVTGPSCTDCRPGSFHLSEKAPQGCLKCFCFGVTDQCRSSSWYRTEDRLMFAGSSEGVMLSDIEERDVDRDTRFDYSRSGFLTYPSQIPGTKYWRMPQRFLGDKVTSYGGKMEFEIMYSGSGSMSREPMVVIKGNQIVLAHHVHNQEQILSSDRPTIITLETYESSFTQLNGAPATREDLMMVLADLDSLLIRATHVDHQYSSR
;
A
#
# COMPACT_ATOMS: atom_id res chain seq x y z
N MET A 1 27.76 -46.90 -68.49
CA MET A 1 28.37 -47.32 -69.76
C MET A 1 27.60 -48.54 -70.25
N CYS A 2 26.74 -48.34 -71.25
CA CYS A 2 26.30 -49.30 -72.28
C CYS A 2 25.99 -48.41 -73.50
N GLN A 3 26.55 -48.79 -74.66
CA GLN A 3 26.78 -47.97 -75.86
C GLN A 3 25.55 -47.76 -76.76
N GLU A 4 25.60 -46.67 -77.53
CA GLU A 4 24.76 -46.32 -78.69
C GLU A 4 25.03 -47.21 -79.92
N MET A 5 24.03 -47.36 -80.81
CA MET A 5 24.21 -47.15 -82.26
C MET A 5 22.90 -46.98 -83.05
N ASN A 6 22.79 -45.82 -83.70
CA ASN A 6 22.20 -45.52 -85.03
C ASN A 6 20.67 -45.60 -85.28
N GLY A 7 20.03 -44.41 -85.27
CA GLY A 7 19.23 -43.95 -86.42
C GLY A 7 17.69 -43.93 -86.30
N ILE A 8 17.12 -42.77 -85.95
CA ILE A 8 15.88 -42.11 -86.46
C ILE A 8 14.59 -42.96 -86.63
N ILE A 9 13.35 -42.65 -86.18
CA ILE A 9 12.63 -41.65 -85.36
C ILE A 9 11.27 -42.33 -85.01
N GLY A 10 10.68 -42.02 -83.85
CA GLY A 10 9.22 -41.99 -83.67
C GLY A 10 8.56 -43.06 -82.80
N CYS A 11 8.29 -42.77 -81.53
CA CYS A 11 6.93 -42.69 -80.97
C CYS A 11 6.88 -42.43 -79.46
N VAL A 12 6.10 -41.40 -79.12
CA VAL A 12 5.03 -41.29 -78.08
C VAL A 12 5.37 -41.65 -76.62
N ARG A 13 5.26 -40.61 -75.78
CA ARG A 13 5.20 -40.56 -74.30
C ARG A 13 5.33 -41.90 -73.56
N ARG A 14 6.54 -42.21 -73.10
CA ARG A 14 6.80 -43.14 -71.99
C ARG A 14 6.73 -42.39 -70.66
N HIS A 15 5.76 -42.72 -69.80
CA HIS A 15 5.95 -42.61 -68.36
C HIS A 15 6.20 -44.02 -67.83
N THR A 16 7.44 -44.47 -67.94
CA THR A 16 7.97 -45.62 -67.20
C THR A 16 8.11 -45.24 -65.73
N CYS A 17 7.75 -46.16 -64.82
CA CYS A 17 8.11 -46.09 -63.41
C CYS A 17 9.61 -45.81 -63.24
N GLY A 18 9.92 -44.58 -62.88
CA GLY A 18 11.27 -44.15 -62.56
C GLY A 18 11.20 -42.80 -61.91
N ARG A 19 11.77 -42.70 -60.70
CA ARG A 19 12.13 -41.47 -59.98
C ARG A 19 11.06 -40.36 -59.99
N MET A 20 10.43 -40.13 -58.84
CA MET A 20 9.86 -38.81 -58.52
C MET A 20 10.84 -37.72 -58.97
N LYS A 21 10.30 -36.68 -59.63
CA LYS A 21 11.04 -35.52 -60.13
C LYS A 21 12.17 -35.15 -59.18
N LYS A 22 13.40 -35.11 -59.70
CA LYS A 22 14.59 -34.83 -58.90
C LYS A 22 14.60 -33.44 -58.25
N ASP A 23 13.69 -32.53 -58.62
CA ASP A 23 13.71 -31.12 -58.17
C ASP A 23 12.30 -30.50 -57.97
N GLY A 24 11.27 -31.26 -57.55
CA GLY A 24 9.93 -30.69 -57.33
C GLY A 24 9.14 -31.37 -56.23
N PHE A 25 8.53 -30.57 -55.34
CA PHE A 25 7.64 -31.07 -54.29
C PHE A 25 6.43 -31.80 -54.91
N PRO A 26 6.05 -32.98 -54.38
CA PRO A 26 4.86 -33.71 -54.82
C PRO A 26 3.61 -32.85 -54.63
N ARG A 27 2.75 -32.77 -55.65
CA ARG A 27 1.46 -32.06 -55.60
C ARG A 27 0.33 -33.05 -55.46
N ALA A 28 -0.85 -32.61 -54.99
CA ALA A 28 -2.02 -33.48 -54.84
C ALA A 28 -2.41 -34.23 -56.13
N ILE A 29 -2.08 -33.67 -57.30
CA ILE A 29 -2.30 -34.30 -58.61
C ILE A 29 -1.37 -35.49 -58.91
N ASP A 30 -0.28 -35.65 -58.14
CA ASP A 30 0.69 -36.74 -58.26
C ASP A 30 0.29 -37.94 -57.37
N GLN A 31 -0.94 -37.94 -56.83
CA GLN A 31 -1.52 -39.06 -56.12
C GLN A 31 -2.21 -40.01 -57.10
N GLY A 32 -2.08 -41.32 -56.88
CA GLY A 32 -2.70 -42.30 -57.76
C GLY A 32 -2.14 -43.70 -57.60
N ALA A 33 -2.72 -44.62 -58.36
CA ALA A 33 -2.26 -45.98 -58.47
C ALA A 33 -1.25 -46.08 -59.64
N TYR A 34 -0.07 -46.63 -59.38
CA TYR A 34 1.02 -46.72 -60.35
C TYR A 34 1.38 -48.19 -60.58
N THR A 35 1.63 -48.53 -61.85
CA THR A 35 1.99 -49.88 -62.28
C THR A 35 3.18 -49.79 -63.25
N CYS A 36 4.02 -50.81 -63.29
CA CYS A 36 5.17 -50.85 -64.19
C CYS A 36 5.13 -52.15 -65.00
N GLU A 37 4.76 -52.07 -66.28
CA GLU A 37 4.70 -53.26 -67.14
C GLU A 37 5.54 -53.09 -68.40
N ALA A 38 6.10 -54.21 -68.90
CA ALA A 38 6.78 -54.30 -70.19
C ALA A 38 5.82 -54.92 -71.22
N ILE A 39 5.48 -54.19 -72.29
CA ILE A 39 4.54 -54.64 -73.32
C ILE A 39 5.29 -55.35 -74.46
N ASN A 40 4.86 -56.55 -74.87
CA ASN A 40 5.31 -57.20 -76.11
C ASN A 40 4.23 -57.10 -77.23
N VAL A 41 4.66 -57.28 -78.49
CA VAL A 41 3.95 -56.94 -79.76
C VAL A 41 2.63 -57.68 -80.03
N LYS A 42 2.03 -58.41 -79.08
CA LYS A 42 0.70 -59.03 -79.24
C LYS A 42 -0.41 -58.47 -78.34
N GLY A 43 -0.15 -57.34 -77.68
CA GLY A 43 -1.19 -56.38 -77.31
C GLY A 43 -2.39 -56.93 -76.52
N ARG A 44 -2.15 -57.34 -75.27
CA ARG A 44 -3.13 -57.20 -74.17
C ARG A 44 -2.47 -57.46 -72.83
N VAL A 45 -2.50 -56.46 -71.95
CA VAL A 45 -2.32 -56.63 -70.50
C VAL A 45 -3.35 -55.77 -69.80
N LEU A 46 -4.05 -56.36 -68.82
CA LEU A 46 -4.95 -55.66 -67.91
C LEU A 46 -4.16 -55.44 -66.62
N ALA A 47 -3.63 -54.22 -66.43
CA ALA A 47 -2.72 -53.94 -65.33
C ALA A 47 -3.46 -53.91 -63.98
N THR A 48 -2.97 -54.67 -63.00
CA THR A 48 -3.33 -54.50 -61.58
C THR A 48 -2.27 -53.62 -60.92
N PRO A 49 -2.64 -52.53 -60.22
CA PRO A 49 -1.65 -51.62 -59.66
C PRO A 49 -0.95 -52.19 -58.42
N ASP A 50 0.39 -52.21 -58.45
CA ASP A 50 1.24 -52.70 -57.35
C ASP A 50 1.50 -51.65 -56.27
N CYS A 51 1.17 -50.37 -56.50
CA CYS A 51 1.38 -49.33 -55.50
C CYS A 51 0.37 -48.18 -55.63
N ILE A 52 -0.15 -47.70 -54.50
CA ILE A 52 -0.97 -46.49 -54.40
C ILE A 52 -0.18 -45.44 -53.63
N VAL A 53 0.04 -44.28 -54.26
CA VAL A 53 0.70 -43.13 -53.63
C VAL A 53 -0.36 -42.16 -53.14
N ARG A 54 -0.32 -41.83 -51.84
CA ARG A 54 -1.16 -40.80 -51.20
C ARG A 54 -0.27 -39.71 -50.63
N ILE A 55 -0.50 -38.47 -51.02
CA ILE A 55 0.24 -37.29 -50.52
C ILE A 55 -0.56 -36.68 -49.38
N VAL A 56 0.03 -36.65 -48.19
CA VAL A 56 -0.54 -36.01 -47.00
C VAL A 56 0.24 -34.74 -46.72
N THR A 57 -0.44 -33.60 -46.72
CA THR A 57 0.11 -32.33 -46.24
C THR A 57 0.12 -32.36 -44.71
N ILE A 58 1.31 -32.43 -44.12
CA ILE A 58 1.49 -32.28 -42.68
C ILE A 58 1.63 -30.78 -42.40
N PRO A 59 0.76 -30.16 -41.57
CA PRO A 59 0.93 -28.76 -41.17
C PRO A 59 2.30 -28.56 -40.53
N ALA A 60 2.98 -27.47 -40.86
CA ALA A 60 4.21 -27.11 -40.17
C ALA A 60 3.95 -26.98 -38.66
N PRO A 61 4.87 -27.42 -37.78
CA PRO A 61 4.72 -27.21 -36.34
C PRO A 61 4.56 -25.72 -36.06
N GLU A 62 3.54 -25.33 -35.30
CA GLU A 62 3.40 -23.95 -34.84
C GLU A 62 4.64 -23.56 -34.02
N PRO A 63 5.17 -22.33 -34.20
CA PRO A 63 6.26 -21.85 -33.36
C PRO A 63 5.83 -21.87 -31.88
N PRO A 64 6.74 -22.18 -30.95
CA PRO A 64 6.43 -22.21 -29.53
C PRO A 64 5.87 -20.86 -29.11
N ARG A 65 4.72 -20.87 -28.42
CA ARG A 65 4.16 -19.65 -27.82
C ARG A 65 5.21 -19.02 -26.91
N PRO A 66 5.43 -17.69 -26.99
CA PRO A 66 6.33 -17.01 -26.06
C PRO A 66 5.86 -17.27 -24.62
N PRO A 67 6.79 -17.41 -23.66
CA PRO A 67 6.43 -17.61 -22.26
C PRO A 67 5.54 -16.46 -21.79
N PRO A 68 4.54 -16.72 -20.93
CA PRO A 68 3.73 -15.67 -20.33
C PRO A 68 4.68 -14.67 -19.65
N GLN A 69 4.55 -13.39 -20.02
CA GLN A 69 5.34 -12.34 -19.38
C GLN A 69 5.02 -12.34 -17.88
N PRO A 70 6.03 -12.21 -16.99
CA PRO A 70 5.78 -12.13 -15.56
C PRO A 70 4.86 -10.96 -15.28
N GLN A 71 3.68 -11.25 -14.74
CA GLN A 71 2.69 -10.23 -14.42
C GLN A 71 3.22 -9.45 -13.22
N ILE A 72 3.79 -8.27 -13.48
CA ILE A 72 4.35 -7.41 -12.44
C ILE A 72 3.19 -6.99 -11.53
N ARG A 73 3.21 -7.51 -10.29
CA ARG A 73 2.24 -7.14 -9.25
C ARG A 73 2.87 -6.08 -8.36
N CYS A 74 2.26 -4.91 -8.34
CA CYS A 74 2.71 -3.80 -7.51
C CYS A 74 2.35 -4.04 -6.04
N ASP A 75 3.28 -3.80 -5.12
CA ASP A 75 2.99 -3.85 -3.68
C ASP A 75 2.10 -2.65 -3.30
N HIS A 76 0.88 -2.92 -2.86
CA HIS A 76 -0.09 -1.91 -2.41
C HIS A 76 0.45 -0.94 -1.34
N ARG A 77 1.42 -1.36 -0.50
CA ARG A 77 2.00 -0.48 0.53
C ARG A 77 2.87 0.59 -0.10
N GLY A 78 3.60 0.22 -1.16
CA GLY A 78 4.63 1.05 -1.77
C GLY A 78 4.25 1.66 -3.11
N ALA A 79 3.22 1.17 -3.78
CA ALA A 79 2.74 1.69 -5.04
C ALA A 79 1.60 2.69 -4.85
N ALA A 80 1.54 3.71 -5.71
CA ALA A 80 0.43 4.65 -5.80
C ALA A 80 -0.80 4.05 -6.51
N SER A 81 -0.60 2.98 -7.29
CA SER A 81 -1.65 2.22 -7.97
C SER A 81 -1.32 0.73 -7.90
N PRO A 82 -2.33 -0.15 -7.76
CA PRO A 82 -2.13 -1.59 -7.78
C PRO A 82 -1.72 -2.13 -9.17
N TYR A 83 -1.85 -1.30 -10.22
CA TYR A 83 -1.55 -1.69 -11.59
C TYR A 83 -0.34 -0.94 -12.15
N PRO A 84 0.51 -1.61 -12.95
CA PRO A 84 1.58 -0.96 -13.70
C PRO A 84 1.05 0.11 -14.65
N ASP A 85 1.88 1.11 -14.95
CA ASP A 85 1.59 2.14 -15.93
C ASP A 85 1.71 1.62 -17.39
N ARG A 86 1.58 2.52 -18.36
CA ARG A 86 1.68 2.17 -19.80
C ARG A 86 3.04 1.61 -20.21
N SER A 87 4.09 1.83 -19.41
CA SER A 87 5.43 1.29 -19.64
C SER A 87 5.62 -0.10 -19.01
N GLY A 88 4.64 -0.59 -18.24
CA GLY A 88 4.75 -1.84 -17.49
C GLY A 88 5.47 -1.69 -16.15
N ALA A 89 5.76 -0.46 -15.70
CA ALA A 89 6.40 -0.18 -14.42
C ALA A 89 5.37 0.14 -13.33
N CYS A 90 5.62 -0.31 -12.10
CA CYS A 90 4.78 0.08 -10.96
C CYS A 90 5.03 1.54 -10.57
N PRO A 91 3.98 2.37 -10.44
CA PRO A 91 4.14 3.75 -9.99
C PRO A 91 4.40 3.77 -8.47
N CYS A 92 5.65 3.86 -8.06
CA CYS A 92 6.02 3.83 -6.64
C CYS A 92 5.72 5.17 -5.92
N LYS A 93 5.36 5.08 -4.64
CA LYS A 93 5.27 6.22 -3.72
C LYS A 93 6.65 6.89 -3.56
N PRO A 94 6.71 8.17 -3.16
CA PRO A 94 7.93 8.98 -3.21
C PRO A 94 9.20 8.39 -2.57
N LEU A 95 9.07 7.65 -1.44
CA LEU A 95 10.21 7.09 -0.71
C LEU A 95 10.45 5.60 -0.99
N VAL A 96 9.81 5.06 -2.04
CA VAL A 96 9.86 3.66 -2.43
C VAL A 96 10.54 3.51 -3.80
N THR A 97 11.14 2.36 -4.05
CA THR A 97 11.84 2.00 -5.27
C THR A 97 11.68 0.50 -5.58
N GLY A 98 12.26 0.08 -6.70
CA GLY A 98 12.21 -1.29 -7.19
C GLY A 98 11.05 -1.55 -8.16
N PRO A 99 11.13 -2.64 -8.95
CA PRO A 99 10.17 -2.93 -10.02
C PRO A 99 8.74 -3.22 -9.51
N SER A 100 8.62 -3.69 -8.28
CA SER A 100 7.35 -3.99 -7.61
C SER A 100 7.03 -3.03 -6.45
N CYS A 101 7.79 -1.95 -6.29
CA CYS A 101 7.66 -0.98 -5.18
C CYS A 101 7.77 -1.61 -3.78
N THR A 102 8.75 -2.49 -3.60
CA THR A 102 8.98 -3.23 -2.34
C THR A 102 10.14 -2.70 -1.52
N ASP A 103 11.02 -1.90 -2.12
CA ASP A 103 12.28 -1.46 -1.50
C ASP A 103 12.19 0.01 -1.11
N CYS A 104 12.79 0.38 0.03
CA CYS A 104 12.91 1.77 0.42
C CYS A 104 14.07 2.44 -0.30
N ARG A 105 13.90 3.71 -0.67
CA ARG A 105 15.00 4.52 -1.20
C ARG A 105 16.08 4.73 -0.13
N PRO A 106 17.34 5.02 -0.52
CA PRO A 106 18.37 5.45 0.43
C PRO A 106 17.85 6.63 1.26
N GLY A 107 18.13 6.62 2.56
CA GLY A 107 17.59 7.62 3.48
C GLY A 107 16.17 7.35 3.98
N SER A 108 15.58 6.18 3.68
CA SER A 108 14.28 5.77 4.20
C SER A 108 14.26 4.30 4.64
N PHE A 109 13.29 3.94 5.48
CA PHE A 109 13.13 2.61 6.06
C PHE A 109 11.65 2.28 6.27
N HIS A 110 11.36 1.01 6.57
CA HIS A 110 10.03 0.54 6.97
C HIS A 110 8.89 0.84 5.97
N LEU A 111 8.72 -0.04 4.99
CA LEU A 111 7.59 0.00 4.05
C LEU A 111 6.26 -0.28 4.76
N SER A 112 5.37 0.71 4.80
CA SER A 112 4.09 0.65 5.49
C SER A 112 2.98 1.30 4.66
N GLU A 113 1.79 0.69 4.66
CA GLU A 113 0.62 1.26 4.00
C GLU A 113 0.21 2.61 4.63
N LYS A 114 0.39 2.72 5.95
CA LYS A 114 0.07 3.93 6.73
C LYS A 114 1.00 5.10 6.44
N ALA A 115 2.20 4.84 5.92
CA ALA A 115 3.12 5.89 5.53
C ALA A 115 2.63 6.51 4.20
N PRO A 116 2.28 7.81 4.16
CA PRO A 116 1.79 8.44 2.94
C PRO A 116 2.81 8.35 1.78
N GLN A 117 4.10 8.33 2.14
CA GLN A 117 5.21 8.23 1.18
C GLN A 117 5.72 6.79 0.98
N GLY A 118 5.04 5.79 1.56
CA GLY A 118 5.33 4.36 1.47
C GLY A 118 6.39 3.90 2.47
N CYS A 119 7.58 4.49 2.43
CA CYS A 119 8.59 4.31 3.49
C CYS A 119 8.64 5.55 4.40
N LEU A 120 9.23 5.39 5.58
CA LEU A 120 9.51 6.47 6.51
C LEU A 120 10.91 7.03 6.24
N LYS A 121 11.02 8.35 6.09
CA LYS A 121 12.32 9.02 5.97
C LYS A 121 13.13 8.82 7.26
N CYS A 122 14.42 8.57 7.14
CA CYS A 122 15.31 8.52 8.30
C CYS A 122 15.35 9.87 8.99
N PHE A 123 15.27 9.85 10.31
CA PHE A 123 15.41 11.03 11.15
C PHE A 123 16.25 10.67 12.37
N CYS A 124 17.54 10.93 12.27
CA CYS A 124 18.51 10.68 13.32
C CYS A 124 19.11 12.00 13.82
N PHE A 125 18.28 13.05 13.93
CA PHE A 125 18.67 14.36 14.45
C PHE A 125 19.94 14.96 13.79
N GLY A 126 20.09 14.73 12.47
CA GLY A 126 21.23 15.22 11.71
C GLY A 126 22.52 14.40 11.82
N VAL A 127 22.54 13.31 12.60
CA VAL A 127 23.73 12.46 12.78
C VAL A 127 24.00 11.60 11.55
N THR A 128 22.95 11.01 10.98
CA THR A 128 23.04 10.11 9.82
C THR A 128 21.71 10.05 9.09
N ASP A 129 21.74 9.74 7.80
CA ASP A 129 20.57 9.39 7.00
C ASP A 129 20.41 7.87 6.84
N GLN A 130 21.33 7.07 7.41
CA GLN A 130 21.25 5.62 7.40
C GLN A 130 20.59 5.12 8.68
N CYS A 131 19.40 4.55 8.53
CA CYS A 131 18.64 4.02 9.66
C CYS A 131 17.90 2.73 9.29
N ARG A 132 17.48 1.97 10.31
CA ARG A 132 16.65 0.77 10.16
C ARG A 132 15.60 0.71 11.25
N SER A 133 14.56 -0.09 11.05
CA SER A 133 13.58 -0.38 12.10
C SER A 133 14.29 -0.94 13.34
N SER A 134 13.92 -0.44 14.51
CA SER A 134 14.37 -0.99 15.79
C SER A 134 13.59 -2.26 16.12
N SER A 135 14.15 -3.09 16.99
CA SER A 135 13.47 -4.27 17.57
C SER A 135 12.81 -3.97 18.92
N TRP A 136 12.72 -2.69 19.30
CA TRP A 136 12.19 -2.28 20.60
C TRP A 136 10.67 -2.36 20.57
N TYR A 137 10.07 -2.82 21.68
CA TYR A 137 8.63 -2.87 21.85
C TYR A 137 8.11 -1.53 22.37
N ARG A 138 6.84 -1.24 22.08
CA ARG A 138 6.15 -0.07 22.64
C ARG A 138 5.63 -0.42 24.03
N THR A 139 5.84 0.48 24.97
CA THR A 139 5.17 0.44 26.27
C THR A 139 3.88 1.23 26.18
N GLU A 140 2.87 0.80 26.93
CA GLU A 140 1.59 1.49 27.02
C GLU A 140 1.44 2.10 28.41
N ASP A 141 1.27 3.42 28.45
CA ASP A 141 0.93 4.14 29.68
C ASP A 141 -0.59 4.30 29.76
N ARG A 142 -1.16 3.89 30.90
CA ARG A 142 -2.59 4.01 31.20
C ARG A 142 -2.83 4.79 32.49
N LEU A 143 -3.78 5.72 32.46
CA LEU A 143 -4.33 6.35 33.65
C LEU A 143 -5.61 5.65 34.06
N MET A 144 -5.74 5.37 35.35
CA MET A 144 -6.93 4.80 35.96
C MET A 144 -7.27 5.65 37.17
N PHE A 145 -8.43 6.28 37.17
CA PHE A 145 -8.84 7.17 38.25
C PHE A 145 -9.58 6.39 39.35
N ALA A 146 -8.98 6.33 40.54
CA ALA A 146 -9.50 5.63 41.71
C ALA A 146 -9.39 6.53 42.96
N GLY A 147 -10.10 7.66 42.96
CA GLY A 147 -10.07 8.63 44.07
C GLY A 147 -8.87 9.57 44.09
N SER A 148 -8.10 9.60 43.00
CA SER A 148 -6.92 10.46 42.80
C SER A 148 -6.89 10.91 41.34
N SER A 149 -6.37 12.13 41.09
CA SER A 149 -6.20 12.64 39.72
C SER A 149 -4.99 12.03 39.02
N GLU A 150 -4.18 11.24 39.72
CA GLU A 150 -2.93 10.65 39.19
C GLU A 150 -1.97 11.69 38.61
N GLY A 151 -2.02 12.92 39.15
CA GLY A 151 -1.21 14.06 38.71
C GLY A 151 -1.77 14.83 37.51
N VAL A 152 -2.96 14.49 37.00
CA VAL A 152 -3.68 15.31 36.01
C VAL A 152 -4.07 16.64 36.64
N MET A 153 -3.85 17.72 35.89
CA MET A 153 -4.19 19.11 36.27
C MET A 153 -5.06 19.75 35.19
N LEU A 154 -5.65 20.91 35.48
CA LEU A 154 -6.32 21.74 34.47
C LEU A 154 -5.46 22.94 34.10
N SER A 155 -5.50 23.33 32.83
CA SER A 155 -4.86 24.55 32.36
C SER A 155 -5.64 25.22 31.22
N ASP A 156 -5.27 26.45 30.87
CA ASP A 156 -5.53 26.99 29.53
C ASP A 156 -4.56 26.38 28.49
N ILE A 157 -4.79 26.65 27.21
CA ILE A 157 -3.95 26.13 26.12
C ILE A 157 -2.50 26.63 26.21
N GLU A 158 -2.27 27.83 26.75
CA GLU A 158 -0.94 28.40 26.92
C GLU A 158 -0.23 27.96 28.21
N GLU A 159 -0.92 27.23 29.09
CA GLU A 159 -0.44 26.79 30.40
C GLU A 159 0.00 27.94 31.32
N ARG A 160 -0.62 29.11 31.16
CA ARG A 160 -0.44 30.27 32.06
C ARG A 160 -1.32 30.18 33.29
N ASP A 161 -2.50 29.59 33.14
CA ASP A 161 -3.50 29.42 34.19
C ASP A 161 -3.64 27.94 34.56
N VAL A 162 -2.61 27.40 35.22
CA VAL A 162 -2.58 26.02 35.72
C VAL A 162 -3.27 25.97 37.08
N ASP A 163 -4.44 25.34 37.13
CA ASP A 163 -5.17 25.13 38.37
C ASP A 163 -4.61 23.92 39.11
N ARG A 164 -3.97 24.19 40.26
CA ARG A 164 -3.34 23.19 41.13
C ARG A 164 -4.23 22.75 42.29
N ASP A 165 -5.27 23.50 42.57
CA ASP A 165 -6.16 23.30 43.72
C ASP A 165 -7.56 22.82 43.28
N THR A 166 -7.70 22.40 42.01
CA THR A 166 -8.95 21.86 41.48
C THR A 166 -9.42 20.69 42.33
N ARG A 167 -10.65 20.81 42.84
CA ARG A 167 -11.34 19.71 43.53
C ARG A 167 -12.08 18.88 42.51
N PHE A 168 -11.46 17.78 42.08
CA PHE A 168 -12.09 16.81 41.21
C PHE A 168 -13.09 15.94 41.97
N ASP A 169 -14.14 15.54 41.27
CA ASP A 169 -15.08 14.52 41.72
C ASP A 169 -14.70 13.15 41.14
N TYR A 170 -14.69 12.14 42.01
CA TYR A 170 -14.34 10.74 41.72
C TYR A 170 -15.52 9.78 41.91
N SER A 171 -16.73 10.32 42.05
CA SER A 171 -17.96 9.56 42.28
C SER A 171 -18.22 8.50 41.20
N ARG A 172 -17.77 8.74 39.96
CA ARG A 172 -17.83 7.80 38.85
C ARG A 172 -16.48 7.10 38.69
N SER A 173 -16.47 5.79 38.99
CA SER A 173 -15.28 4.94 38.81
C SER A 173 -14.70 5.06 37.40
N GLY A 174 -13.38 5.26 37.31
CA GLY A 174 -12.66 5.38 36.05
C GLY A 174 -12.70 6.77 35.40
N PHE A 175 -13.42 7.75 35.96
CA PHE A 175 -13.48 9.12 35.44
C PHE A 175 -12.93 10.14 36.41
N LEU A 176 -12.33 11.20 35.87
CA LEU A 176 -11.92 12.39 36.60
C LEU A 176 -12.90 13.52 36.29
N THR A 177 -13.83 13.82 37.20
CA THR A 177 -14.88 14.80 36.91
C THR A 177 -14.49 16.19 37.38
N TYR A 178 -14.52 17.16 36.47
CA TYR A 178 -14.40 18.59 36.77
C TYR A 178 -15.77 19.28 36.65
N PRO A 179 -16.29 19.88 37.74
CA PRO A 179 -17.47 20.73 37.68
C PRO A 179 -17.07 22.07 37.03
N SER A 180 -17.38 22.21 35.75
CA SER A 180 -16.97 23.34 34.93
C SER A 180 -17.89 24.55 35.21
N GLN A 181 -17.50 25.46 36.09
CA GLN A 181 -18.22 26.73 36.29
C GLN A 181 -17.43 27.97 35.84
N ILE A 182 -16.23 27.76 35.28
CA ILE A 182 -15.26 28.83 35.00
C ILE A 182 -15.32 29.23 33.52
N PRO A 183 -15.28 30.54 33.18
CA PRO A 183 -15.22 31.00 31.80
C PRO A 183 -13.95 30.55 31.07
N GLY A 184 -14.08 30.22 29.78
CA GLY A 184 -12.97 29.91 28.87
C GLY A 184 -12.74 28.42 28.61
N THR A 185 -11.93 28.13 27.58
CA THR A 185 -11.59 26.75 27.22
C THR A 185 -10.49 26.23 28.15
N LYS A 186 -10.76 25.13 28.84
CA LYS A 186 -9.80 24.41 29.69
C LYS A 186 -9.32 23.13 29.03
N TYR A 187 -8.15 22.68 29.45
CA TYR A 187 -7.48 21.47 29.02
C TYR A 187 -7.04 20.62 30.22
N TRP A 188 -7.24 19.32 30.12
CA TRP A 188 -6.62 18.31 30.96
C TRP A 188 -5.15 18.21 30.61
N ARG A 189 -4.29 18.63 31.53
CA ARG A 189 -2.84 18.54 31.42
C ARG A 189 -2.37 17.19 31.96
N MET A 190 -1.74 16.41 31.10
CA MET A 190 -1.29 15.06 31.45
C MET A 190 -0.06 15.09 32.38
N PRO A 191 0.08 14.09 33.29
CA PRO A 191 1.17 14.02 34.25
C PRO A 191 2.50 13.60 33.61
N GLN A 192 3.60 13.78 34.35
CA GLN A 192 4.98 13.57 33.90
C GLN A 192 5.25 12.24 33.19
N ARG A 193 4.56 11.16 33.58
CA ARG A 193 4.74 9.84 32.93
C ARG A 193 4.37 9.84 31.44
N PHE A 194 3.48 10.74 31.00
CA PHE A 194 3.13 10.93 29.59
C PHE A 194 4.09 11.86 28.84
N LEU A 195 5.05 12.49 29.52
CA LEU A 195 5.93 13.54 29.01
C LEU A 195 7.38 13.05 28.81
N GLY A 196 8.28 13.90 28.30
CA GLY A 196 9.69 13.58 28.00
C GLY A 196 9.86 12.82 26.67
N ASP A 197 10.88 11.94 26.59
CA ASP A 197 11.10 11.15 25.37
C ASP A 197 9.97 10.13 25.15
N LYS A 198 9.21 10.38 24.09
CA LYS A 198 8.09 9.58 23.60
C LYS A 198 8.25 9.24 22.12
N VAL A 199 9.48 9.24 21.57
CA VAL A 199 9.73 8.90 20.16
C VAL A 199 9.20 7.51 19.80
N THR A 200 9.24 6.58 20.74
CA THR A 200 8.70 5.22 20.58
C THR A 200 7.18 5.17 20.36
N SER A 201 6.46 6.24 20.72
CA SER A 201 5.03 6.37 20.44
C SER A 201 4.71 6.65 18.97
N TYR A 202 5.68 7.10 18.16
CA TYR A 202 5.48 7.35 16.73
C TYR A 202 4.95 6.09 16.02
N GLY A 203 3.87 6.26 15.25
CA GLY A 203 3.13 5.18 14.61
C GLY A 203 2.27 4.32 15.53
N GLY A 204 2.17 4.69 16.81
CA GLY A 204 1.24 4.13 17.79
C GLY A 204 -0.13 4.82 17.76
N LYS A 205 -0.88 4.65 18.86
CA LYS A 205 -2.19 5.26 19.06
C LYS A 205 -2.27 5.86 20.46
N MET A 206 -2.97 6.97 20.55
CA MET A 206 -3.45 7.56 21.80
C MET A 206 -4.96 7.38 21.85
N GLU A 207 -5.49 6.96 22.98
CA GLU A 207 -6.91 6.75 23.18
C GLU A 207 -7.32 7.29 24.53
N PHE A 208 -8.46 7.99 24.56
CA PHE A 208 -9.04 8.53 25.78
C PHE A 208 -10.56 8.60 25.63
N GLU A 209 -11.27 8.46 26.74
CA GLU A 209 -12.72 8.55 26.81
C GLU A 209 -13.11 9.88 27.45
N ILE A 210 -14.02 10.61 26.81
CA ILE A 210 -14.53 11.89 27.34
C ILE A 210 -16.03 11.84 27.52
N MET A 211 -16.53 12.58 28.51
CA MET A 211 -17.95 12.84 28.68
C MET A 211 -18.17 14.21 29.29
N TYR A 212 -19.03 15.02 28.68
CA TYR A 212 -19.36 16.34 29.21
C TYR A 212 -20.87 16.50 29.39
N SER A 213 -21.26 17.45 30.23
CA SER A 213 -22.65 17.84 30.44
C SER A 213 -22.76 19.34 30.19
N GLY A 214 -23.56 19.74 29.20
CA GLY A 214 -23.64 21.13 28.77
C GLY A 214 -24.48 21.36 27.52
N SER A 215 -24.63 22.63 27.16
CA SER A 215 -25.30 23.06 25.94
C SER A 215 -24.57 24.25 25.30
N GLY A 216 -25.06 24.72 24.15
CA GLY A 216 -24.46 25.83 23.41
C GLY A 216 -23.68 25.36 22.19
N SER A 217 -22.88 26.28 21.63
CA SER A 217 -22.10 25.98 20.43
C SER A 217 -20.89 25.11 20.77
N MET A 218 -20.49 24.24 19.84
CA MET A 218 -19.30 23.41 20.00
C MET A 218 -18.04 24.26 19.89
N SER A 219 -17.09 24.02 20.79
CA SER A 219 -15.78 24.65 20.76
C SER A 219 -15.01 24.25 19.50
N ARG A 220 -14.37 25.26 18.88
CA ARG A 220 -13.49 25.10 17.71
C ARG A 220 -12.02 24.90 18.07
N GLU A 221 -11.69 25.02 19.35
CA GLU A 221 -10.34 24.81 19.86
C GLU A 221 -9.87 23.37 19.62
N PRO A 222 -8.55 23.11 19.51
CA PRO A 222 -8.04 21.77 19.23
C PRO A 222 -8.39 20.78 20.33
N MET A 223 -8.65 19.52 19.95
CA MET A 223 -8.98 18.44 20.88
C MET A 223 -7.76 17.98 21.66
N VAL A 224 -6.63 17.81 20.99
CA VAL A 224 -5.35 17.44 21.61
C VAL A 224 -4.30 18.45 21.20
N VAL A 225 -3.49 18.91 22.15
CA VAL A 225 -2.33 19.76 21.89
C VAL A 225 -1.10 19.12 22.51
N ILE A 226 -0.06 18.96 21.71
CA ILE A 226 1.26 18.50 22.16
C ILE A 226 2.28 19.60 21.93
N LYS A 227 3.15 19.79 22.91
CA LYS A 227 4.23 20.78 22.88
C LYS A 227 5.54 20.12 23.22
N GLY A 228 6.60 20.47 22.51
CA GLY A 228 7.93 19.94 22.76
C GLY A 228 8.93 20.60 21.83
N ASN A 229 10.16 20.82 22.30
CA ASN A 229 11.22 21.44 21.50
C ASN A 229 10.77 22.74 20.79
N GLN A 230 9.99 23.59 21.49
CA GLN A 230 9.44 24.86 20.98
C GLN A 230 8.43 24.73 19.81
N ILE A 231 7.99 23.52 19.49
CA ILE A 231 6.99 23.25 18.47
C ILE A 231 5.66 22.92 19.17
N VAL A 232 4.56 23.47 18.63
CA VAL A 232 3.21 23.19 19.09
C VAL A 232 2.41 22.56 17.96
N LEU A 233 1.92 21.34 18.20
CA LEU A 233 1.08 20.61 17.28
C LEU A 233 -0.29 20.37 17.89
N ALA A 234 -1.32 20.48 17.05
CA ALA A 234 -2.71 20.45 17.43
C ALA A 234 -3.46 19.42 16.59
N HIS A 235 -4.33 18.65 17.23
CA HIS A 235 -5.24 17.72 16.59
C HIS A 235 -6.68 18.24 16.68
N HIS A 236 -7.38 18.23 15.55
CA HIS A 236 -8.79 18.58 15.47
C HIS A 236 -9.60 17.36 15.03
N VAL A 237 -10.66 17.07 15.77
CA VAL A 237 -11.60 15.98 15.44
C VAL A 237 -12.51 16.47 14.31
N HIS A 238 -12.43 15.81 13.16
CA HIS A 238 -13.34 16.08 12.05
C HIS A 238 -14.77 15.65 12.39
N ASN A 239 -15.77 16.42 11.95
CA ASN A 239 -17.19 16.16 12.22
C ASN A 239 -17.52 16.01 13.71
N GLN A 240 -16.88 16.82 14.57
CA GLN A 240 -17.04 16.75 16.02
C GLN A 240 -18.50 16.81 16.48
N GLU A 241 -19.36 17.57 15.81
CA GLU A 241 -20.79 17.69 16.10
C GLU A 241 -21.57 16.37 15.96
N GLN A 242 -21.07 15.44 15.15
CA GLN A 242 -21.67 14.11 14.98
C GLN A 242 -21.12 13.09 15.98
N ILE A 243 -19.90 13.31 16.46
CA ILE A 243 -19.15 12.37 17.32
C ILE A 243 -19.39 12.66 18.80
N LEU A 244 -19.44 13.94 19.17
CA LEU A 244 -19.62 14.39 20.55
C LEU A 244 -21.07 14.72 20.82
N SER A 245 -21.57 14.25 21.95
CA SER A 245 -22.93 14.52 22.42
C SER A 245 -22.92 14.68 23.94
N SER A 246 -23.71 15.63 24.44
CA SER A 246 -23.86 15.83 25.89
C SER A 246 -24.31 14.53 26.54
N ASP A 247 -23.76 14.26 27.71
CA ASP A 247 -24.10 13.15 28.59
C ASP A 247 -23.91 11.76 27.98
N ARG A 248 -23.06 11.66 26.95
CA ARG A 248 -22.63 10.38 26.36
C ARG A 248 -21.12 10.23 26.44
N PRO A 249 -20.62 9.10 26.94
CA PRO A 249 -19.20 8.80 26.85
C PRO A 249 -18.82 8.53 25.39
N THR A 250 -17.73 9.14 24.95
CA THR A 250 -17.19 8.96 23.60
C THR A 250 -15.69 8.66 23.70
N ILE A 251 -15.27 7.56 23.07
CA ILE A 251 -13.87 7.18 22.93
C ILE A 251 -13.30 7.90 21.70
N ILE A 252 -12.20 8.62 21.90
CA ILE A 252 -11.43 9.27 20.83
C ILE A 252 -10.11 8.52 20.69
N THR A 253 -9.86 8.02 19.49
CA THR A 253 -8.60 7.37 19.12
C THR A 253 -7.88 8.22 18.08
N LEU A 254 -6.64 8.57 18.37
CA LEU A 254 -5.75 9.36 17.51
C LEU A 254 -4.52 8.53 17.16
N GLU A 255 -4.15 8.47 15.87
CA GLU A 255 -2.88 7.86 15.49
C GLU A 255 -1.72 8.86 15.65
N THR A 256 -0.58 8.38 16.14
CA THR A 256 0.61 9.22 16.35
C THR A 256 1.41 9.33 15.04
N TYR A 257 0.80 9.94 14.03
CA TYR A 257 1.40 10.28 12.74
C TYR A 257 1.24 11.76 12.43
N GLU A 258 2.16 12.32 11.64
CA GLU A 258 2.15 13.74 11.27
C GLU A 258 0.84 14.16 10.56
N SER A 259 0.22 13.26 9.80
CA SER A 259 -1.07 13.48 9.13
C SER A 259 -2.23 13.76 10.07
N SER A 260 -2.08 13.43 11.36
CA SER A 260 -3.09 13.65 12.38
C SER A 260 -2.92 14.99 13.09
N PHE A 261 -1.88 15.76 12.79
CA PHE A 261 -1.60 17.02 13.46
C PHE A 261 -1.44 18.17 12.47
N THR A 262 -1.77 19.37 12.95
CA THR A 262 -1.49 20.64 12.30
C THR A 262 -0.74 21.54 13.26
N GLN A 263 0.03 22.49 12.75
CA GLN A 263 0.53 23.61 13.56
C GLN A 263 -0.64 24.54 13.94
N LEU A 264 -0.44 25.41 14.93
CA LEU A 264 -1.49 26.34 15.40
C LEU A 264 -1.94 27.35 14.31
N ASN A 265 -1.08 27.63 13.34
CA ASN A 265 -1.42 28.47 12.17
C ASN A 265 -2.22 27.72 11.09
N GLY A 266 -2.55 26.44 11.31
CA GLY A 266 -3.29 25.58 10.37
C GLY A 266 -2.42 24.88 9.32
N ALA A 267 -1.10 25.12 9.29
CA ALA A 267 -0.21 24.40 8.39
C ALA A 267 -0.16 22.90 8.77
N PRO A 268 -0.04 21.98 7.78
CA PRO A 268 0.12 20.56 8.08
C PRO A 268 1.43 20.33 8.85
N ALA A 269 1.40 19.45 9.85
CA ALA A 269 2.62 19.06 10.55
C ALA A 269 3.52 18.23 9.62
N THR A 270 4.84 18.44 9.73
CA THR A 270 5.82 17.56 9.09
C THR A 270 6.17 16.39 10.01
N ARG A 271 6.77 15.34 9.44
CA ARG A 271 7.29 14.23 10.22
C ARG A 271 8.38 14.72 11.17
N GLU A 272 9.25 15.60 10.70
CA GLU A 272 10.29 16.24 11.49
C GLU A 272 9.70 17.01 12.69
N ASP A 273 8.63 17.79 12.48
CA ASP A 273 7.94 18.51 13.58
C ASP A 273 7.46 17.54 14.67
N LEU A 274 6.73 16.49 14.28
CA LEU A 274 6.20 15.51 15.24
C LEU A 274 7.32 14.76 15.96
N MET A 275 8.36 14.35 15.24
CA MET A 275 9.52 13.66 15.84
C MET A 275 10.27 14.56 16.81
N MET A 276 10.40 15.86 16.53
CA MET A 276 11.00 16.83 17.44
C MET A 276 10.13 17.01 18.70
N VAL A 277 8.81 17.14 18.56
CA VAL A 277 7.91 17.24 19.72
C VAL A 277 7.99 15.98 20.60
N LEU A 278 8.02 14.78 19.99
CA LEU A 278 8.08 13.52 20.73
C LEU A 278 9.47 13.23 21.33
N ALA A 279 10.54 13.86 20.85
CA ALA A 279 11.89 13.70 21.40
C ALA A 279 12.03 14.28 22.80
N ASP A 280 11.30 15.36 23.07
CA ASP A 280 11.20 15.98 24.39
C ASP A 280 9.83 16.64 24.53
N LEU A 281 8.85 15.83 24.92
CA LEU A 281 7.45 16.24 25.03
C LEU A 281 7.25 17.00 26.35
N ASP A 282 7.13 18.32 26.26
CA ASP A 282 6.91 19.23 27.39
C ASP A 282 5.48 19.15 27.92
N SER A 283 4.50 19.06 27.02
CA SER A 283 3.07 19.10 27.39
C SER A 283 2.23 18.22 26.48
N LEU A 284 1.28 17.52 27.09
CA LEU A 284 0.17 16.84 26.43
C LEU A 284 -1.13 17.32 27.08
N LEU A 285 -1.95 17.99 26.28
CA LEU A 285 -3.19 18.63 26.69
C LEU A 285 -4.37 18.00 25.95
N ILE A 286 -5.41 17.61 26.66
CA ILE A 286 -6.67 17.11 26.10
C ILE A 286 -7.78 18.10 26.46
N ARG A 287 -8.55 18.58 25.50
CA ARG A 287 -9.55 19.63 25.74
C ARG A 287 -10.62 19.14 26.71
N ALA A 288 -10.86 19.93 27.76
CA ALA A 288 -11.88 19.68 28.79
C ALA A 288 -13.20 20.43 28.51
N THR A 289 -13.15 21.60 27.88
CA THR A 289 -14.35 22.40 27.55
C THR A 289 -14.79 22.15 26.10
N HIS A 290 -15.98 21.56 25.92
CA HIS A 290 -16.50 21.16 24.61
C HIS A 290 -17.61 22.07 24.07
N VAL A 291 -18.39 22.71 24.95
CA VAL A 291 -19.50 23.62 24.59
C VAL A 291 -19.54 24.85 25.50
N ASP A 292 -20.20 25.93 25.06
CA ASP A 292 -20.23 27.23 25.75
C ASP A 292 -20.81 27.17 27.18
N HIS A 293 -21.94 26.49 27.36
CA HIS A 293 -22.65 26.38 28.64
C HIS A 293 -22.40 25.02 29.28
N GLN A 294 -21.13 24.59 29.28
CA GLN A 294 -20.71 23.36 29.91
C GLN A 294 -20.59 23.53 31.42
N TYR A 295 -21.29 22.67 32.17
CA TYR A 295 -21.25 22.65 33.63
C TYR A 295 -20.48 21.45 34.21
N SER A 296 -20.09 20.48 33.37
CA SER A 296 -19.27 19.34 33.80
C SER A 296 -18.45 18.76 32.64
N SER A 297 -17.21 18.36 32.92
CA SER A 297 -16.32 17.60 32.03
C SER A 297 -15.78 16.39 32.77
N ARG A 298 -15.54 15.28 32.06
CA ARG A 298 -15.07 14.00 32.59
C ARG A 298 -14.21 13.29 31.56
#